data_AF-A0A182JET7-F1
#
_entry.id   AF-A0A182JET7-F1
#
_cell.length_a   1.000
_cell.length_b   1.000
_cell.length_c   1.000
_cell.angle_alpha   90.00
_cell.angle_beta   90.00
_cell.angle_gamma   90.00
#
_symmetry.space_group_name_H-M   'P 1'
#
loop_
_entity.id
_entity.type
_entity.pdbx_description
1 polymer ?
#
loop_
_entity_poly.entity_id
_entity_poly.type
_entity_poly.pdbx_seq_one_letter_code
_entity_poly.pdbx_strand_id
1 'polypeptide(L)'
;LGNTFDSKLYWPLANYDSDRHLKRTYKRAVQHATPNVICFLGDLMDEGSVADDVLFADYFSRFVNIFSQPTANTIMLYIPGDNDIGGEGMEAVKSDKVLRFKQYFNEQDEWIAQTMLRFINVNRISMTLPPNTVQGEEGESPYTILLSHMPVLRWTDEFTYKALDDFQPNVIFSAHEHKSLSVKTHRNRLAQGVTFTSFNTDRATRHSVAEYNLDYLKDTRELLEFVVPTCSYRMGEMKIGYGYAMFDGDKLKYTVLWTSQRFYQLAVYSMMLIPMKLVCGQIWCNVLKRYWCCCRKRNRNYLPLPLA
;
A
#
# COMPACT_ATOMS: atom_id res chain seq x y z
N LEU A 1 0.15 1.48 9.35
CA LEU A 1 -0.74 1.35 10.53
C LEU A 1 0.07 1.37 11.83
N GLY A 2 0.19 2.50 12.53
CA GLY A 2 0.91 2.61 13.80
C GLY A 2 0.39 3.75 14.69
N ASN A 3 0.66 3.67 16.00
CA ASN A 3 0.13 4.59 17.03
C ASN A 3 1.21 5.13 17.99
N THR A 4 2.42 4.57 17.98
CA THR A 4 3.42 4.76 19.03
C THR A 4 4.29 5.99 18.78
N PHE A 5 4.65 6.25 17.52
CA PHE A 5 5.57 7.34 17.18
C PHE A 5 4.88 8.67 16.85
N ASP A 6 3.57 8.68 16.58
CA ASP A 6 2.80 9.92 16.33
C ASP A 6 2.23 10.50 17.63
N SER A 7 3.04 11.33 18.31
CA SER A 7 2.67 11.99 19.57
C SER A 7 1.80 13.25 19.40
N LYS A 8 1.37 13.56 18.17
CA LYS A 8 0.65 14.80 17.89
C LYS A 8 -0.81 14.69 18.30
N LEU A 9 -1.39 15.81 18.76
CA LEU A 9 -2.80 15.87 19.19
C LEU A 9 -3.80 15.40 18.12
N TYR A 10 -3.46 15.54 16.84
CA TYR A 10 -4.32 15.17 15.72
C TYR A 10 -4.13 13.73 15.22
N TRP A 11 -3.24 12.94 15.83
CA TRP A 11 -2.93 11.58 15.35
C TRP A 11 -4.17 10.69 15.21
N PRO A 12 -5.19 10.71 16.11
CA PRO A 12 -6.34 9.82 15.97
C PRO A 12 -7.16 10.17 14.73
N LEU A 13 -7.27 11.46 14.42
CA LEU A 13 -7.93 11.94 13.21
C LEU A 13 -7.14 11.58 11.95
N ALA A 14 -5.81 11.66 12.01
CA ALA A 14 -4.95 11.29 10.89
C ALA A 14 -5.01 9.78 10.60
N ASN A 15 -5.05 8.94 11.63
CA ASN A 15 -5.22 7.49 11.49
C ASN A 15 -6.62 7.15 10.97
N TYR A 16 -7.68 7.76 11.52
CA TYR A 16 -9.04 7.60 10.99
C TYR A 16 -9.14 7.98 9.51
N ASP A 17 -8.52 9.10 9.10
CA ASP A 17 -8.55 9.53 7.71
C ASP A 17 -7.79 8.56 6.79
N SER A 18 -6.62 8.09 7.23
CA SER A 18 -5.80 7.15 6.50
C SER A 18 -6.52 5.83 6.30
N ASP A 19 -7.05 5.23 7.37
CA ASP A 19 -7.78 3.97 7.35
C ASP A 19 -8.99 4.08 6.41
N ARG A 20 -9.73 5.19 6.49
CA ARG A 20 -10.88 5.45 5.60
C ARG A 20 -10.47 5.62 4.15
N HIS A 21 -9.37 6.33 3.90
CA HIS A 21 -8.84 6.54 2.55
C HIS A 21 -8.45 5.20 1.92
N LEU A 22 -7.58 4.44 2.61
CA LEU A 22 -7.10 3.12 2.20
C LEU A 22 -8.27 2.17 1.94
N LYS A 23 -9.22 2.06 2.88
CA LYS A 23 -10.37 1.17 2.74
C LYS A 23 -11.21 1.52 1.52
N ARG A 24 -11.39 2.81 1.24
CA ARG A 24 -12.17 3.29 0.08
C ARG A 24 -11.44 3.06 -1.23
N THR A 25 -10.14 3.31 -1.30
CA THR A 25 -9.35 3.14 -2.52
C THR A 25 -9.12 1.68 -2.83
N TYR A 26 -8.79 0.86 -1.82
CA TYR A 26 -8.68 -0.59 -1.93
C TYR A 26 -9.97 -1.22 -2.45
N LYS A 27 -11.12 -0.90 -1.82
CA LYS A 27 -12.42 -1.37 -2.27
C LYS A 27 -12.67 -1.07 -3.76
N ARG A 28 -12.32 0.14 -4.21
CA ARG A 28 -12.48 0.53 -5.62
C ARG A 28 -11.53 -0.21 -6.56
N ALA A 29 -10.27 -0.37 -6.16
CA ALA A 29 -9.28 -1.12 -6.95
C ALA A 29 -9.74 -2.57 -7.13
N VAL A 30 -10.17 -3.22 -6.05
CA VAL A 30 -10.67 -4.60 -6.06
C VAL A 30 -11.97 -4.74 -6.85
N GLN A 31 -12.92 -3.79 -6.72
CA GLN A 31 -14.15 -3.79 -7.51
C GLN A 31 -13.89 -3.61 -9.01
N HIS A 32 -12.84 -2.86 -9.37
CA HIS A 32 -12.47 -2.63 -10.76
C HIS A 32 -11.70 -3.82 -11.36
N ALA A 33 -10.72 -4.35 -10.63
CA ALA A 33 -9.80 -5.38 -11.10
C ALA A 33 -10.35 -6.81 -10.94
N THR A 34 -11.29 -7.03 -10.02
CA THR A 34 -11.84 -8.36 -9.69
C THR A 34 -10.75 -9.44 -9.55
N PRO A 35 -9.74 -9.23 -8.68
CA PRO A 35 -8.52 -10.02 -8.68
C PRO A 35 -8.73 -11.46 -8.19
N ASN A 36 -8.03 -12.41 -8.83
CA ASN A 36 -7.89 -13.78 -8.32
C ASN A 36 -6.83 -13.88 -7.21
N VAL A 37 -5.79 -13.03 -7.28
CA VAL A 37 -4.68 -13.00 -6.32
C VAL A 37 -4.43 -11.54 -5.91
N ILE A 38 -4.23 -11.30 -4.61
CA ILE A 38 -3.82 -10.00 -4.08
C ILE A 38 -2.52 -10.20 -3.31
N CYS A 39 -1.46 -9.52 -3.75
CA CYS A 39 -0.14 -9.56 -3.10
C CYS A 39 0.08 -8.30 -2.26
N PHE A 40 0.42 -8.48 -0.99
CA PHE A 40 0.88 -7.44 -0.08
C PHE A 40 2.39 -7.56 0.10
N LEU A 41 3.13 -6.57 -0.44
CA LEU A 41 4.58 -6.62 -0.58
C LEU A 41 5.32 -6.01 0.61
N GLY A 42 4.83 -6.21 1.83
CA GLY A 42 5.44 -5.68 3.06
C GLY A 42 4.98 -4.28 3.47
N ASP A 43 5.47 -3.86 4.64
CA ASP A 43 5.08 -2.66 5.37
C ASP A 43 3.57 -2.62 5.62
N LEU A 44 3.05 -3.74 6.12
CA LEU A 44 1.64 -3.91 6.43
C LEU A 44 1.26 -3.10 7.68
N MET A 45 2.22 -2.95 8.59
CA MET A 45 2.15 -2.13 9.79
C MET A 45 3.22 -1.03 9.74
N ASP A 46 2.96 0.14 10.35
CA ASP A 46 4.01 1.20 10.40
C ASP A 46 5.04 0.91 11.51
N GLU A 47 4.69 0.04 12.46
CA GLU A 47 5.41 -0.16 13.72
C GLU A 47 5.38 -1.64 14.15
N GLY A 48 5.19 -2.57 13.21
CA GLY A 48 5.06 -3.99 13.51
C GLY A 48 6.30 -4.59 14.18
N SER A 49 7.48 -4.09 13.79
CA SER A 49 8.76 -4.53 14.35
C SER A 49 8.91 -4.17 15.82
N VAL A 50 8.45 -2.99 16.24
CA VAL A 50 8.63 -2.48 17.62
C VAL A 50 7.41 -2.70 18.52
N ALA A 51 6.27 -3.11 17.96
CA ALA A 51 5.06 -3.37 18.71
C ALA A 51 5.22 -4.53 19.71
N ASP A 52 4.61 -4.38 20.89
CA ASP A 52 4.29 -5.53 21.74
C ASP A 52 3.12 -6.35 21.15
N ASP A 53 2.80 -7.48 21.76
CA ASP A 53 1.79 -8.40 21.20
C ASP A 53 0.38 -7.81 21.18
N VAL A 54 0.07 -6.90 22.12
CA VAL A 54 -1.24 -6.24 22.18
C VAL A 54 -1.36 -5.23 21.04
N LEU A 55 -0.36 -4.37 20.86
CA LEU A 55 -0.32 -3.41 19.75
C LEU A 55 -0.29 -4.11 18.39
N PHE A 56 0.46 -5.21 18.28
CA PHE A 56 0.52 -5.98 17.03
C PHE A 56 -0.85 -6.57 16.67
N ALA A 57 -1.58 -7.13 17.64
CA ALA A 57 -2.94 -7.63 17.44
C ALA A 57 -3.92 -6.54 17.00
N ASP A 58 -3.81 -5.34 17.60
CA ASP A 58 -4.61 -4.18 17.22
C ASP A 58 -4.29 -3.70 15.79
N TYR A 59 -3.01 -3.65 15.42
CA TYR A 59 -2.58 -3.29 14.07
C TYR A 59 -3.05 -4.30 13.04
N PHE A 60 -2.96 -5.59 13.34
CA PHE A 60 -3.50 -6.65 12.49
C PHE A 60 -5.02 -6.52 12.31
N SER A 61 -5.76 -6.30 13.39
CA SER A 61 -7.21 -6.11 13.34
C SER A 61 -7.60 -4.92 12.46
N ARG A 62 -6.85 -3.82 12.55
CA ARG A 62 -7.02 -2.65 11.67
C ARG A 62 -6.71 -2.99 10.22
N PHE A 63 -5.61 -3.70 9.97
CA PHE A 63 -5.21 -4.13 8.63
C PHE A 63 -6.31 -4.95 7.95
N VAL A 64 -6.80 -6.00 8.60
CA VAL A 64 -7.85 -6.89 8.05
C VAL A 64 -9.16 -6.13 7.81
N ASN A 65 -9.49 -5.15 8.65
CA ASN A 65 -10.67 -4.31 8.46
C ASN A 65 -10.57 -3.37 7.24
N ILE A 66 -9.36 -2.92 6.89
CA ILE A 66 -9.10 -2.05 5.74
C ILE A 66 -9.00 -2.89 4.46
N PHE A 67 -8.23 -3.96 4.51
CA PHE A 67 -7.85 -4.82 3.40
C PHE A 67 -8.57 -6.16 3.45
N SER A 68 -9.90 -6.11 3.52
CA SER A 68 -10.72 -7.32 3.58
C SER A 68 -10.58 -8.16 2.32
N GLN A 69 -10.50 -9.48 2.47
CA GLN A 69 -10.58 -10.41 1.35
C GLN A 69 -11.94 -10.23 0.62
N PRO A 70 -11.95 -10.02 -0.71
CA PRO A 70 -13.19 -9.70 -1.42
C PRO A 70 -14.11 -10.90 -1.63
N THR A 71 -13.55 -12.08 -1.89
CA THR A 71 -14.27 -13.34 -2.04
C THR A 71 -13.45 -14.47 -1.43
N ALA A 72 -14.11 -15.56 -1.01
CA ALA A 72 -13.41 -16.73 -0.45
C ALA A 72 -12.40 -17.37 -1.44
N ASN A 73 -12.59 -17.15 -2.74
CA ASN A 73 -11.72 -17.69 -3.79
C ASN A 73 -10.54 -16.76 -4.15
N THR A 74 -10.51 -15.52 -3.63
CA THR A 74 -9.39 -14.62 -3.86
C THR A 74 -8.24 -15.00 -2.93
N ILE A 75 -7.10 -15.37 -3.51
CA ILE A 75 -5.90 -15.75 -2.76
C ILE A 75 -5.21 -14.47 -2.26
N MET A 76 -4.89 -14.43 -0.97
CA MET A 76 -4.20 -13.30 -0.34
C MET A 76 -2.78 -13.71 0.01
N LEU A 77 -1.79 -13.03 -0.56
CA LEU A 77 -0.36 -13.30 -0.33
C LEU A 77 0.23 -12.16 0.50
N TYR A 78 0.98 -12.50 1.54
CA TYR A 78 1.59 -11.53 2.44
C TYR A 78 3.07 -11.84 2.58
N ILE A 79 3.92 -10.85 2.35
CA ILE A 79 5.35 -10.90 2.67
C ILE A 79 5.68 -9.72 3.59
N PRO A 80 6.68 -9.82 4.47
CA PRO A 80 7.01 -8.76 5.43
C PRO A 80 7.87 -7.66 4.79
N GLY A 81 7.67 -6.43 5.25
CA GLY A 81 8.58 -5.31 5.05
C GLY A 81 9.44 -5.03 6.29
N ASP A 82 10.32 -4.04 6.21
CA ASP A 82 11.21 -3.69 7.30
C ASP A 82 10.46 -3.10 8.51
N ASN A 83 9.34 -2.40 8.28
CA ASN A 83 8.48 -1.94 9.37
C ASN A 83 7.72 -3.08 10.07
N ASP A 84 7.61 -4.25 9.45
CA ASP A 84 6.91 -5.40 10.01
C ASP A 84 7.81 -6.27 10.91
N ILE A 85 9.07 -6.47 10.51
CA ILE A 85 10.00 -7.43 11.16
C ILE A 85 11.35 -6.83 11.60
N GLY A 86 11.60 -5.56 11.29
CA GLY A 86 12.88 -4.87 11.48
C GLY A 86 13.78 -4.96 10.24
N GLY A 87 15.01 -4.46 10.36
CA GLY A 87 15.97 -4.41 9.25
C GLY A 87 16.26 -3.00 8.72
N GLU A 88 15.53 -1.99 9.21
CA GLU A 88 15.83 -0.59 8.91
C GLU A 88 16.92 -0.03 9.85
N GLY A 89 17.91 0.65 9.28
CA GLY A 89 18.94 1.35 10.05
C GLY A 89 19.77 0.42 10.95
N MET A 90 19.63 0.59 12.27
CA MET A 90 20.33 -0.24 13.28
C MET A 90 19.44 -1.34 13.87
N GLU A 91 18.17 -1.43 13.45
CA GLU A 91 17.26 -2.47 13.94
C GLU A 91 17.60 -3.81 13.26
N ALA A 92 18.10 -4.76 14.03
CA ALA A 92 18.30 -6.12 13.55
C ALA A 92 16.95 -6.85 13.36
N VAL A 93 16.84 -7.63 12.29
CA VAL A 93 15.76 -8.60 12.11
C VAL A 93 15.88 -9.67 13.20
N LYS A 94 14.82 -9.85 14.00
CA LYS A 94 14.79 -10.86 15.06
C LYS A 94 13.83 -12.00 14.74
N SER A 95 14.20 -13.21 15.15
CA SER A 95 13.46 -14.44 14.84
C SER A 95 12.05 -14.48 15.45
N ASP A 96 11.86 -13.89 16.63
CA ASP A 96 10.56 -13.74 17.28
C ASP A 96 9.61 -12.85 16.47
N LYS A 97 10.11 -11.74 15.90
CA LYS A 97 9.32 -10.83 15.06
C LYS A 97 8.90 -11.48 13.75
N VAL A 98 9.83 -12.18 13.10
CA VAL A 98 9.56 -12.96 11.88
C VAL A 98 8.51 -14.04 12.16
N LEU A 99 8.66 -14.79 13.26
CA LEU A 99 7.69 -15.82 13.64
C LEU A 99 6.31 -15.23 13.93
N ARG A 100 6.24 -14.09 14.62
CA ARG A 100 4.97 -13.39 14.89
C ARG A 100 4.29 -12.95 13.60
N PHE A 101 5.03 -12.36 12.66
CA PHE A 101 4.49 -12.00 11.35
C PHE A 101 3.94 -13.24 10.61
N LYS A 102 4.73 -14.32 10.56
CA LYS A 102 4.33 -15.61 9.97
C LYS A 102 3.00 -16.12 10.53
N GLN A 103 2.83 -16.07 11.85
CA GLN A 103 1.64 -16.56 12.53
C GLN A 103 0.39 -15.72 12.22
N TYR A 104 0.50 -14.38 12.24
CA TYR A 104 -0.65 -13.51 12.01
C TYR A 104 -1.10 -13.48 10.55
N PHE A 105 -0.15 -13.43 9.62
CA PHE A 105 -0.45 -13.31 8.19
C PHE A 105 -0.47 -14.65 7.45
N ASN A 106 -0.20 -15.75 8.15
CA ASN A 106 -0.03 -17.08 7.53
C ASN A 106 0.93 -17.03 6.33
N GLU A 107 2.04 -16.29 6.49
CA GLU A 107 3.07 -16.17 5.45
C GLU A 107 3.61 -17.56 5.10
N GLN A 108 3.75 -17.81 3.81
CA GLN A 108 4.36 -19.01 3.27
C GLN A 108 5.60 -18.62 2.45
N ASP A 109 6.40 -19.64 2.18
CA ASP A 109 7.58 -19.51 1.32
C ASP A 109 7.18 -19.48 -0.17
N GLU A 110 6.08 -20.16 -0.52
CA GLU A 110 5.59 -20.32 -1.89
C GLU A 110 4.06 -20.44 -1.93
N TRP A 111 3.46 -19.98 -3.04
CA TRP A 111 2.06 -20.19 -3.37
C TRP A 111 1.87 -20.55 -4.83
N ILE A 112 0.87 -21.39 -5.12
CA ILE A 112 0.46 -21.73 -6.48
C ILE A 112 -0.95 -21.17 -6.72
N ALA A 113 -1.13 -20.40 -7.79
CA ALA A 113 -2.43 -19.88 -8.20
C ALA A 113 -2.79 -20.37 -9.60
N GLN A 114 -4.03 -20.87 -9.75
CA GLN A 114 -4.60 -21.30 -11.05
C GLN A 114 -3.72 -22.27 -11.84
N THR A 115 -2.91 -23.09 -11.16
CA THR A 115 -1.95 -24.07 -11.73
C THR A 115 -0.85 -23.52 -12.65
N MET A 116 -0.94 -22.26 -13.09
CA MET A 116 -0.03 -21.66 -14.06
C MET A 116 0.91 -20.61 -13.44
N LEU A 117 0.62 -20.12 -12.23
CA LEU A 117 1.39 -19.08 -11.57
C LEU A 117 1.97 -19.59 -10.25
N ARG A 118 3.30 -19.50 -10.13
CA ARG A 118 4.07 -19.87 -8.94
C ARG A 118 4.65 -18.61 -8.32
N PHE A 119 4.17 -18.23 -7.14
CA PHE A 119 4.67 -17.08 -6.39
C PHE A 119 5.66 -17.52 -5.34
N ILE A 120 6.84 -16.90 -5.31
CA ILE A 120 7.92 -17.24 -4.38
C ILE A 120 8.29 -16.00 -3.59
N ASN A 121 8.28 -16.12 -2.27
CA ASN A 121 8.73 -15.07 -1.36
C ASN A 121 10.25 -15.10 -1.24
N VAL A 122 10.93 -14.07 -1.75
CA VAL A 122 12.37 -13.90 -1.58
C VAL A 122 12.61 -12.70 -0.67
N ASN A 123 13.15 -12.94 0.52
CA ASN A 123 13.26 -11.90 1.54
C ASN A 123 14.67 -11.34 1.58
N ARG A 124 14.85 -10.17 0.95
CA ARG A 124 16.12 -9.41 0.98
C ARG A 124 16.47 -8.85 2.34
N ILE A 125 15.49 -8.57 3.20
CA ILE A 125 15.73 -7.94 4.50
C ILE A 125 16.49 -8.91 5.41
N SER A 126 16.07 -10.18 5.41
CA SER A 126 16.76 -11.27 6.13
C SER A 126 17.78 -12.02 5.28
N MET A 127 17.94 -11.67 4.00
CA MET A 127 18.75 -12.39 3.00
C MET A 127 18.41 -13.89 2.90
N THR A 128 17.13 -14.24 3.03
CA THR A 128 16.66 -15.63 3.02
C THR A 128 15.91 -15.95 1.73
N LEU A 129 16.20 -17.15 1.21
CA LEU A 129 15.50 -17.75 0.07
C LEU A 129 14.83 -19.05 0.52
N PRO A 130 13.65 -19.38 -0.01
CA PRO A 130 12.99 -20.62 0.31
C PRO A 130 13.73 -21.81 -0.32
N PRO A 131 13.55 -23.04 0.20
CA PRO A 131 14.14 -24.22 -0.41
C PRO A 131 13.57 -24.42 -1.83
N ASN A 132 14.44 -24.72 -2.79
CA ASN A 132 14.01 -24.99 -4.16
C ASN A 132 13.45 -26.42 -4.26
N THR A 133 12.13 -26.56 -4.11
CA THR A 133 11.43 -27.85 -4.03
C THR A 133 10.94 -28.37 -5.38
N VAL A 134 10.93 -27.55 -6.44
CA VAL A 134 10.45 -27.96 -7.76
C VAL A 134 11.61 -28.60 -8.54
N GLN A 135 11.72 -29.92 -8.44
CA GLN A 135 12.37 -30.75 -9.47
C GLN A 135 11.35 -31.01 -10.58
N GLY A 136 11.74 -30.83 -11.83
CA GLY A 136 10.85 -30.86 -12.98
C GLY A 136 10.05 -32.15 -13.09
N GLU A 137 8.73 -32.04 -12.91
CA GLU A 137 7.79 -33.04 -13.41
C GLU A 137 7.46 -32.70 -14.87
N GLU A 138 7.33 -33.72 -15.72
CA GLU A 138 7.01 -33.59 -17.14
C GLU A 138 5.62 -32.93 -17.32
N GLY A 139 5.62 -31.64 -17.63
CA GLY A 139 4.44 -30.80 -17.89
C GLY A 139 4.85 -29.36 -18.22
N GLU A 140 3.90 -28.50 -18.62
CA GLU A 140 4.15 -27.06 -18.73
C GLU A 140 4.46 -26.50 -17.35
N SER A 141 5.69 -26.01 -17.16
CA SER A 141 6.10 -25.41 -15.89
C SER A 141 5.36 -24.08 -15.67
N PRO A 142 4.85 -23.81 -14.47
CA PRO A 142 4.19 -22.54 -14.18
C PRO A 142 5.15 -21.36 -14.37
N TYR A 143 4.61 -20.20 -14.70
CA TYR A 143 5.36 -18.95 -14.67
C TYR A 143 5.75 -18.62 -13.23
N THR A 144 7.03 -18.38 -13.00
CA THR A 144 7.58 -18.06 -11.68
C THR A 144 7.58 -16.55 -11.47
N ILE A 145 6.96 -16.11 -10.37
CA ILE A 145 6.88 -14.73 -9.92
C ILE A 145 7.61 -14.60 -8.59
N LEU A 146 8.64 -13.76 -8.52
CA LEU A 146 9.24 -13.43 -7.22
C LEU A 146 8.50 -12.26 -6.59
N LEU A 147 8.22 -12.41 -5.29
CA LEU A 147 7.72 -11.36 -4.42
C LEU A 147 8.85 -10.99 -3.45
N SER A 148 9.16 -9.71 -3.36
CA SER A 148 10.15 -9.19 -2.40
C SER A 148 9.68 -7.85 -1.87
N HIS A 149 9.98 -7.50 -0.62
CA HIS A 149 9.72 -6.14 -0.16
C HIS A 149 10.73 -5.18 -0.81
N MET A 150 12.02 -5.49 -0.70
CA MET A 150 13.10 -4.67 -1.29
C MET A 150 13.32 -5.04 -2.76
N PRO A 151 13.66 -4.08 -3.64
CA PRO A 151 13.97 -4.38 -5.03
C PRO A 151 15.12 -5.38 -5.20
N VAL A 152 14.90 -6.44 -5.97
CA VAL A 152 15.86 -7.54 -6.15
C VAL A 152 17.01 -7.12 -7.05
N LEU A 153 16.72 -6.55 -8.22
CA LEU A 153 17.72 -6.19 -9.22
C LEU A 153 18.47 -4.89 -8.90
N ARG A 154 18.12 -4.19 -7.82
CA ARG A 154 18.78 -2.95 -7.41
C ARG A 154 20.22 -3.17 -6.98
N TRP A 155 20.48 -4.27 -6.28
CA TRP A 155 21.82 -4.68 -5.87
C TRP A 155 22.18 -5.98 -6.57
N THR A 156 23.39 -6.06 -7.11
CA THR A 156 23.86 -7.20 -7.89
C THR A 156 24.90 -8.00 -7.09
N ASP A 157 24.43 -8.52 -5.96
CA ASP A 157 25.21 -9.31 -5.00
C ASP A 157 24.85 -10.80 -5.06
N GLU A 158 25.44 -11.57 -4.15
CA GLU A 158 25.26 -13.03 -4.04
C GLU A 158 23.79 -13.43 -3.89
N PHE A 159 23.02 -12.70 -3.07
CA PHE A 159 21.59 -12.96 -2.90
C PHE A 159 20.85 -12.83 -4.23
N THR A 160 21.09 -11.74 -4.97
CA THR A 160 20.42 -11.52 -6.26
C THR A 160 20.73 -12.62 -7.25
N TYR A 161 22.01 -12.99 -7.42
CA TYR A 161 22.38 -14.05 -8.34
C TYR A 161 21.78 -15.40 -7.93
N LYS A 162 21.81 -15.72 -6.63
CA LYS A 162 21.23 -16.96 -6.10
C LYS A 162 19.72 -17.03 -6.34
N ALA A 163 18.98 -15.95 -6.06
CA ALA A 163 17.53 -15.90 -6.32
C ALA A 163 17.20 -16.08 -7.81
N LEU A 164 17.98 -15.47 -8.70
CA LEU A 164 17.78 -15.58 -10.14
C LEU A 164 18.13 -16.97 -10.68
N ASP A 165 19.19 -17.58 -10.17
CA ASP A 165 19.66 -18.89 -10.64
C ASP A 165 18.83 -20.04 -10.08
N ASP A 166 18.41 -19.96 -8.81
CA ASP A 166 17.59 -21.01 -8.18
C ASP A 166 16.16 -21.01 -8.76
N PHE A 167 15.57 -19.84 -9.03
CA PHE A 167 14.15 -19.73 -9.36
C PHE A 167 13.82 -19.35 -10.81
N GLN A 168 14.78 -18.82 -11.57
CA GLN A 168 14.60 -18.42 -12.97
C GLN A 168 13.29 -17.65 -13.23
N PRO A 169 13.07 -16.50 -12.57
CA PRO A 169 11.77 -15.86 -12.56
C PRO A 169 11.40 -15.21 -13.89
N ASN A 170 10.12 -15.26 -14.23
CA ASN A 170 9.55 -14.57 -15.39
C ASN A 170 9.28 -13.09 -15.10
N VAL A 171 8.92 -12.76 -13.86
CA VAL A 171 8.72 -11.38 -13.40
C VAL A 171 8.97 -11.27 -11.89
N ILE A 172 9.45 -10.12 -11.45
CA ILE A 172 9.66 -9.78 -10.04
C ILE A 172 8.74 -8.60 -9.69
N PHE A 173 8.01 -8.71 -8.58
CA PHE A 173 7.29 -7.59 -7.98
C PHE A 173 7.92 -7.24 -6.63
N SER A 174 8.30 -5.97 -6.49
CA SER A 174 8.88 -5.44 -5.26
C SER A 174 8.25 -4.13 -4.80
N ALA A 175 8.66 -3.62 -3.64
CA ALA A 175 8.12 -2.41 -3.02
C ALA A 175 9.24 -1.56 -2.38
N HIS A 176 9.06 -1.14 -1.12
CA HIS A 176 9.97 -0.32 -0.30
C HIS A 176 10.22 1.12 -0.78
N GLU A 177 10.47 1.35 -2.07
CA GLU A 177 10.82 2.68 -2.62
C GLU A 177 9.67 3.69 -2.61
N HIS A 178 8.45 3.24 -2.28
CA HIS A 178 7.19 3.98 -2.32
C HIS A 178 6.78 4.52 -3.72
N LYS A 179 7.63 4.34 -4.73
CA LYS A 179 7.48 4.86 -6.08
C LYS A 179 7.20 3.74 -7.08
N SER A 180 6.46 4.09 -8.13
CA SER A 180 6.25 3.21 -9.28
C SER A 180 7.48 3.25 -10.18
N LEU A 181 8.25 2.17 -10.17
CA LEU A 181 9.45 2.01 -10.98
C LEU A 181 9.39 0.70 -11.77
N SER A 182 10.15 0.63 -12.85
CA SER A 182 10.36 -0.61 -13.59
C SER A 182 11.79 -0.72 -14.07
N VAL A 183 12.25 -1.94 -14.25
CA VAL A 183 13.45 -2.20 -15.03
C VAL A 183 13.28 -3.46 -15.87
N LYS A 184 13.83 -3.41 -17.08
CA LYS A 184 14.02 -4.55 -17.95
C LYS A 184 15.49 -4.59 -18.35
N THR A 185 16.17 -5.69 -18.06
CA THR A 185 17.59 -5.84 -18.37
C THR A 185 17.96 -7.28 -18.64
N HIS A 186 18.90 -7.50 -19.55
CA HIS A 186 19.43 -8.82 -19.82
C HIS A 186 20.27 -9.33 -18.63
N ARG A 187 20.15 -10.61 -18.26
CA ARG A 187 20.87 -11.22 -17.13
C ARG A 187 22.39 -10.96 -17.14
N ASN A 188 23.03 -11.04 -18.31
CA ASN A 188 24.48 -10.79 -18.45
C ASN A 188 24.90 -9.33 -18.25
N ARG A 189 23.97 -8.37 -18.25
CA ARG A 189 24.25 -6.95 -18.04
C ARG A 189 24.09 -6.53 -16.57
N LEU A 190 23.63 -7.41 -15.68
CA LEU A 190 23.46 -7.09 -14.25
C LEU A 190 24.75 -6.53 -13.62
N ALA A 191 25.89 -7.13 -13.90
CA ALA A 191 27.18 -6.69 -13.36
C ALA A 191 27.58 -5.25 -13.77
N GLN A 192 26.94 -4.69 -14.80
CA GLN A 192 27.18 -3.31 -15.27
C GLN A 192 26.35 -2.28 -14.48
N GLY A 193 25.49 -2.74 -13.57
CA GLY A 193 24.53 -1.90 -12.86
C GLY A 193 23.19 -1.82 -13.59
N VAL A 194 22.14 -1.54 -12.83
CA VAL A 194 20.76 -1.54 -13.29
C VAL A 194 20.12 -0.20 -12.90
N THR A 195 19.53 0.48 -13.88
CA THR A 195 18.85 1.75 -13.66
C THR A 195 17.34 1.55 -13.71
N PHE A 196 16.69 1.73 -12.56
CA PHE A 196 15.23 1.77 -12.48
C PHE A 196 14.70 3.08 -13.07
N THR A 197 13.67 2.98 -13.89
CA THR A 197 13.00 4.13 -14.49
C THR A 197 11.60 4.29 -13.92
N SER A 198 11.12 5.53 -13.85
CA SER A 198 9.76 5.80 -13.38
C SER A 198 8.74 5.18 -14.33
N PHE A 199 7.85 4.35 -13.79
CA PHE A 199 6.83 3.64 -14.56
C PHE A 199 5.46 4.31 -14.38
N ASN A 200 4.80 4.67 -15.49
CA ASN A 200 3.45 5.24 -15.50
C ASN A 200 3.22 6.45 -14.57
N THR A 201 4.25 7.25 -14.31
CA THR A 201 4.14 8.39 -13.38
C THR A 201 3.78 9.72 -14.06
N ASP A 202 3.95 9.84 -15.37
CA ASP A 202 3.59 11.04 -16.13
C ASP A 202 2.07 11.13 -16.27
N ARG A 203 1.51 12.31 -16.04
CA ARG A 203 0.06 12.55 -16.12
C ARG A 203 -0.54 12.16 -17.47
N ALA A 204 0.20 12.34 -18.57
CA ALA A 204 -0.27 12.02 -19.92
C ALA A 204 -0.30 10.52 -20.19
N THR A 205 0.64 9.75 -19.61
CA THR A 205 0.81 8.32 -19.94
C THR A 205 0.46 7.38 -18.79
N ARG A 206 0.09 7.89 -17.61
CA ARG A 206 -0.18 7.06 -16.41
C ARG A 206 -1.30 6.02 -16.53
N HIS A 207 -2.10 6.10 -17.59
CA HIS A 207 -3.19 5.15 -17.89
C HIS A 207 -2.76 4.06 -18.87
N SER A 208 -1.52 4.12 -19.39
CA SER A 208 -1.02 3.12 -20.32
C SER A 208 -0.91 1.75 -19.64
N VAL A 209 -1.04 0.71 -20.44
CA VAL A 209 -0.82 -0.67 -20.02
C VAL A 209 0.41 -1.15 -20.76
N ALA A 210 1.41 -1.60 -20.03
CA ALA A 210 2.59 -2.24 -20.61
C ALA A 210 2.29 -3.73 -20.82
N GLU A 211 2.71 -4.27 -21.96
CA GLU A 211 2.54 -5.69 -22.31
C GLU A 211 3.92 -6.31 -22.55
N TYR A 212 4.14 -7.48 -21.96
CA TYR A 212 5.37 -8.26 -22.08
C TYR A 212 5.03 -9.72 -22.39
N ASN A 213 5.80 -10.33 -23.28
CA ASN A 213 5.72 -11.76 -23.56
C ASN A 213 6.69 -12.50 -22.61
N LEU A 214 6.15 -13.35 -21.74
CA LEU A 214 6.87 -14.04 -20.68
C LEU A 214 7.82 -15.12 -21.21
N ASP A 215 7.42 -15.82 -22.28
CA ASP A 215 8.25 -16.83 -22.94
C ASP A 215 9.47 -16.16 -23.60
N TYR A 216 9.24 -15.06 -24.32
CA TYR A 216 10.31 -14.25 -24.89
C TYR A 216 11.29 -13.79 -23.80
N LEU A 217 10.81 -13.28 -22.67
CA LEU A 217 11.68 -12.84 -21.57
C LEU A 217 12.53 -14.00 -21.04
N LYS A 218 11.93 -15.16 -20.86
CA LYS A 218 12.61 -16.38 -20.42
C LYS A 218 13.68 -16.82 -21.44
N ASP A 219 13.31 -16.99 -22.70
CA ASP A 219 14.18 -17.49 -23.77
C ASP A 219 15.35 -16.55 -24.05
N THR A 220 15.11 -15.24 -23.95
CA THR A 220 16.15 -14.21 -24.14
C THR A 220 16.89 -13.84 -22.86
N ARG A 221 16.58 -14.49 -21.72
CA ARG A 221 17.17 -14.21 -20.41
C ARG A 221 17.07 -12.74 -20.00
N GLU A 222 15.98 -12.10 -20.41
CA GLU A 222 15.61 -10.75 -20.00
C GLU A 222 14.90 -10.81 -18.66
N LEU A 223 15.37 -10.00 -17.71
CA LEU A 223 14.82 -9.89 -16.38
C LEU A 223 13.88 -8.69 -16.34
N LEU A 224 12.73 -8.86 -15.70
CA LEU A 224 11.71 -7.83 -15.54
C LEU A 224 11.37 -7.66 -14.07
N GLU A 225 11.52 -6.44 -13.55
CA GLU A 225 11.10 -6.11 -12.20
C GLU A 225 10.24 -4.83 -12.18
N PHE A 226 9.13 -4.90 -11.46
CA PHE A 226 8.30 -3.74 -11.13
C PHE A 226 8.41 -3.45 -9.63
N VAL A 227 8.76 -2.20 -9.32
CA VAL A 227 8.62 -1.67 -7.96
C VAL A 227 7.25 -1.02 -7.87
N VAL A 228 6.37 -1.63 -7.08
CA VAL A 228 4.98 -1.23 -6.90
C VAL A 228 4.93 0.01 -5.99
N PRO A 229 4.20 1.07 -6.37
CA PRO A 229 4.07 2.26 -5.54
C PRO A 229 3.31 1.94 -4.25
N THR A 230 3.54 2.74 -3.21
CA THR A 230 2.73 2.64 -1.98
C THR A 230 1.28 3.05 -2.26
N CYS A 231 0.33 2.40 -1.59
CA CYS A 231 -1.08 2.81 -1.61
C CYS A 231 -1.40 3.83 -0.52
N SER A 232 -0.47 4.07 0.41
CA SER A 232 -0.65 4.97 1.56
C SER A 232 0.07 6.29 1.36
N TYR A 233 -0.66 7.40 1.54
CA TYR A 233 -0.06 8.73 1.54
C TYR A 233 0.68 9.05 2.85
N ARG A 234 0.60 8.17 3.88
CA ARG A 234 1.22 8.40 5.20
C ARG A 234 2.74 8.46 5.14
N MET A 235 3.36 7.88 4.11
CA MET A 235 4.79 7.95 3.84
C MET A 235 5.23 9.26 3.16
N GLY A 236 4.34 10.26 3.08
CA GLY A 236 4.64 11.53 2.41
C GLY A 236 4.57 11.47 0.89
N GLU A 237 4.15 10.34 0.32
CA GLU A 237 4.11 10.14 -1.13
C GLU A 237 2.83 10.72 -1.74
N MET A 238 2.99 11.50 -2.81
CA MET A 238 1.88 12.11 -3.54
C MET A 238 1.27 11.13 -4.54
N LYS A 239 2.12 10.34 -5.22
CA LYS A 239 1.71 9.41 -6.26
C LYS A 239 1.52 8.02 -5.66
N ILE A 240 0.30 7.78 -5.18
CA ILE A 240 -0.09 6.53 -4.53
C ILE A 240 -1.06 5.72 -5.39
N GLY A 241 -0.93 4.39 -5.35
CA GLY A 241 -1.67 3.50 -6.24
C GLY A 241 -1.60 2.03 -5.84
N TYR A 242 -2.18 1.18 -6.68
CA TYR A 242 -2.06 -0.27 -6.59
C TYR A 242 -1.48 -0.79 -7.90
N GLY A 243 -0.48 -1.67 -7.85
CA GLY A 243 -0.06 -2.41 -9.03
C GLY A 243 -1.19 -3.34 -9.50
N TYR A 244 -1.37 -3.45 -10.82
CA TYR A 244 -2.32 -4.37 -11.42
C TYR A 244 -1.65 -5.14 -12.55
N ALA A 245 -1.51 -6.44 -12.33
CA ALA A 245 -0.95 -7.40 -13.29
C ALA A 245 -2.07 -8.34 -13.77
N MET A 246 -2.11 -8.58 -15.08
CA MET A 246 -2.98 -9.57 -15.71
C MET A 246 -2.11 -10.53 -16.52
N PHE A 247 -2.22 -11.81 -16.18
CA PHE A 247 -1.59 -12.90 -16.92
C PHE A 247 -2.62 -13.50 -17.87
N ASP A 248 -2.33 -13.49 -19.16
CA ASP A 248 -3.22 -13.89 -20.25
C ASP A 248 -2.43 -14.79 -21.21
N GLY A 249 -2.39 -16.08 -20.91
CA GLY A 249 -1.46 -17.02 -21.55
C GLY A 249 0.00 -16.63 -21.27
N ASP A 250 0.77 -16.42 -22.33
CA ASP A 250 2.17 -16.00 -22.30
C ASP A 250 2.35 -14.48 -22.11
N LYS A 251 1.26 -13.72 -22.01
CA LYS A 251 1.32 -12.25 -21.90
C LYS A 251 1.12 -11.79 -20.47
N LEU A 252 2.04 -10.96 -20.01
CA LEU A 252 1.89 -10.12 -18.83
C LEU A 252 1.49 -8.71 -19.24
N LYS A 253 0.32 -8.26 -18.80
CA LYS A 253 -0.10 -6.86 -18.87
C LYS A 253 0.02 -6.23 -17.50
N TYR A 254 0.69 -5.09 -17.40
CA TYR A 254 0.89 -4.39 -16.12
C TYR A 254 0.57 -2.91 -16.23
N THR A 255 -0.09 -2.38 -15.20
CA THR A 255 -0.31 -0.94 -15.00
C THR A 255 -0.44 -0.61 -13.52
N VAL A 256 -0.60 0.67 -13.21
CA VAL A 256 -0.86 1.15 -11.85
C VAL A 256 -2.24 1.78 -11.79
N LEU A 257 -3.07 1.27 -10.88
CA LEU A 257 -4.36 1.86 -10.52
C LEU A 257 -4.11 3.06 -9.60
N TRP A 258 -3.79 4.20 -10.20
CA TRP A 258 -3.52 5.43 -9.47
C TRP A 258 -4.74 5.90 -8.69
N THR A 259 -4.52 6.25 -7.43
CA THR A 259 -5.57 6.81 -6.58
C THR A 259 -5.52 8.34 -6.58
N SER A 260 -6.50 8.96 -5.92
CA SER A 260 -6.54 10.41 -5.79
C SER A 260 -5.44 10.90 -4.83
N GLN A 261 -4.68 11.90 -5.26
CA GLN A 261 -3.60 12.49 -4.46
C GLN A 261 -4.17 13.16 -3.21
N ARG A 262 -4.01 12.48 -2.06
CA ARG A 262 -4.74 12.80 -0.83
C ARG A 262 -4.38 14.17 -0.26
N PHE A 263 -3.12 14.59 -0.38
CA PHE A 263 -2.66 15.88 0.12
C PHE A 263 -3.42 17.07 -0.51
N TYR A 264 -3.76 17.02 -1.80
CA TYR A 264 -4.58 18.07 -2.41
C TYR A 264 -6.00 18.10 -1.84
N GLN A 265 -6.59 16.95 -1.53
CA GLN A 265 -7.91 16.90 -0.89
C GLN A 265 -7.85 17.48 0.53
N LEU A 266 -6.81 17.14 1.30
CA LEU A 266 -6.59 17.68 2.64
C LEU A 266 -6.38 19.19 2.62
N ALA A 267 -5.62 19.70 1.65
CA ALA A 267 -5.44 21.14 1.45
C ALA A 267 -6.77 21.84 1.15
N VAL A 268 -7.59 21.27 0.26
CA VAL A 268 -8.94 21.79 -0.03
C VAL A 268 -9.83 21.78 1.21
N TYR A 269 -9.84 20.69 1.99
CA TYR A 269 -10.61 20.63 3.25
C TYR A 269 -10.15 21.70 4.24
N SER A 270 -8.84 21.93 4.34
CA SER A 270 -8.28 22.95 5.23
C SER A 270 -8.68 24.36 4.80
N MET A 271 -8.68 24.65 3.49
CA MET A 271 -9.16 25.93 2.96
C MET A 271 -10.66 26.13 3.21
N MET A 272 -11.47 25.07 3.16
CA MET A 272 -12.92 25.13 3.43
C MET A 272 -13.26 25.42 4.91
N LEU A 273 -12.32 25.23 5.85
CA LEU A 273 -12.55 25.59 7.26
C LEU A 273 -12.69 27.11 7.46
N ILE A 274 -12.07 27.93 6.60
CA ILE A 274 -12.11 29.39 6.68
C ILE A 274 -13.55 29.92 6.48
N PRO A 275 -14.24 29.64 5.35
CA PRO A 275 -15.61 30.08 5.16
C PRO A 275 -16.56 29.46 6.20
N MET A 276 -16.32 28.21 6.60
CA MET A 276 -17.12 27.57 7.66
C MET A 276 -17.02 28.35 8.99
N LYS A 277 -15.81 28.73 9.40
CA LYS A 277 -15.60 29.57 10.61
C LYS A 277 -16.27 30.93 10.48
N LEU A 278 -16.21 31.57 9.31
CA LEU A 278 -16.87 32.86 9.08
C LEU A 278 -18.40 32.73 9.19
N VAL A 279 -19.00 31.68 8.61
CA VAL A 279 -20.44 31.42 8.70
C VAL A 279 -20.85 31.10 10.14
N CYS A 280 -20.13 30.21 10.82
CA CYS A 280 -20.39 29.89 12.22
C CYS A 280 -20.24 31.12 13.14
N GLY A 281 -19.22 31.95 12.90
CA GLY A 281 -19.03 33.21 13.61
C GLY A 281 -20.19 34.18 13.39
N GLN A 282 -20.68 34.31 12.15
CA GLN A 282 -21.83 35.15 11.84
C GLN A 282 -23.11 34.65 12.53
N ILE A 283 -23.35 33.34 12.53
CA ILE A 283 -24.48 32.72 13.24
C ILE A 283 -24.36 32.97 14.74
N TRP A 284 -23.18 32.74 15.33
CA TRP A 284 -22.92 32.95 16.75
C TRP A 284 -23.11 34.41 17.16
N CYS A 285 -22.59 35.36 16.38
CA CYS A 285 -22.82 36.79 16.57
C CYS A 285 -24.31 37.16 16.52
N ASN A 286 -25.07 36.58 15.59
CA ASN A 286 -26.51 36.82 15.49
C ASN A 286 -27.29 36.23 16.67
N VAL A 287 -26.89 35.04 17.15
CA VAL A 287 -27.47 34.41 18.35
C VAL A 287 -27.14 35.23 19.59
N LEU A 288 -25.89 35.62 19.80
CA LEU A 288 -25.49 36.47 20.92
C LEU A 288 -26.21 37.82 20.89
N LYS A 289 -26.32 38.49 19.73
CA LYS A 289 -27.12 39.71 19.61
C LYS A 289 -28.57 39.51 20.05
N ARG A 290 -29.16 38.34 19.81
CA ARG A 290 -30.54 38.01 20.19
C ARG A 290 -30.71 37.78 21.70
N TYR A 291 -29.68 37.30 22.39
CA TYR A 291 -29.72 37.00 23.84
C TYR A 291 -29.13 38.10 24.72
N TRP A 292 -28.17 38.91 24.23
CA TRP A 292 -27.53 39.99 24.97
C TRP A 292 -28.09 41.39 24.69
N CYS A 293 -28.88 41.57 23.63
CA CYS A 293 -29.70 42.78 23.51
C CYS A 293 -30.89 42.69 24.48
N CYS A 294 -30.63 42.95 25.77
CA CYS A 294 -31.64 43.25 26.80
C CYS A 294 -32.47 44.52 26.50
N CYS A 295 -32.22 45.18 25.37
CA CYS A 295 -32.99 46.32 24.88
C CYS A 295 -34.20 45.92 24.03
N ARG A 296 -34.88 44.79 24.32
CA ARG A 296 -36.23 44.60 23.79
C ARG A 296 -37.13 45.57 24.56
N LYS A 297 -37.55 46.67 23.92
CA LYS A 297 -38.57 47.59 24.43
C LYS A 297 -39.70 46.77 25.04
N ARG A 298 -39.80 46.75 26.37
CA ARG A 298 -40.96 46.24 27.07
C ARG A 298 -42.11 47.15 26.64
N ASN A 299 -43.04 46.65 25.82
CA ASN A 299 -44.27 47.39 25.52
C ASN A 299 -44.94 47.66 26.88
N ARG A 300 -44.80 48.88 27.37
CA ARG A 300 -45.58 49.38 28.50
C ARG A 300 -46.98 49.59 27.94
N ASN A 301 -47.83 48.58 28.07
CA ASN A 301 -49.26 48.76 27.95
C ASN A 301 -49.67 49.60 29.16
N TYR A 302 -49.79 50.91 28.97
CA TYR A 302 -50.45 51.77 29.94
C TYR A 302 -51.96 51.44 29.86
N LEU A 303 -52.50 50.85 30.93
CA LEU A 303 -53.94 50.73 31.12
C LEU A 303 -54.53 52.15 31.25
N PRO A 304 -55.64 52.47 30.57
CA PRO A 304 -56.28 53.76 30.76
C PRO A 304 -56.84 53.84 32.18
N LEU A 305 -56.54 54.95 32.87
CA LEU A 305 -57.14 55.28 34.16
C LEU A 305 -58.65 55.44 34.00
N PRO A 306 -59.47 54.94 34.94
CA PRO A 306 -60.90 55.18 34.92
C PRO A 306 -61.16 56.67 35.19
N LEU A 307 -61.90 57.31 34.28
CA LEU A 307 -62.48 58.63 34.52
C LEU A 307 -63.52 58.49 35.64
N ALA A 308 -63.40 59.37 36.64
CA ALA A 308 -64.37 59.56 37.71
C ALA A 308 -65.66 60.19 37.20
#